data_AF-L7N0S2-F1
#
_entry.id   AF-L7N0S2-F1
#
_cell.length_a   1.000
_cell.length_b   1.000
_cell.length_c   1.000
_cell.angle_alpha   90.00
_cell.angle_beta   90.00
_cell.angle_gamma   90.00
#
_symmetry.space_group_name_H-M   'P 1'
#
loop_
_entity.id
_entity.type
_entity.pdbx_description
1 polymer ?
#
loop_
_entity_poly.entity_id
_entity_poly.type
_entity_poly.pdbx_seq_one_letter_code
_entity_poly.pdbx_strand_id
1 'polypeptide(L)'
;MQSNHVMMRITAGETIALFFEICRSEESEGLALHLVSKKELVDELSQLATDSNKFRAKKDRRHQRSSFRDILRAVQNGESPDDMIKFGSEVLYLDTWTTKRQYSNLKEILNTGMNFHLKENSLLRDIFQLGPALLDSNRNTKGSHFERHLYNQAVFKARSKARGKQRDKRTGFGT
;
A
#
# COMPACT_ATOMS: atom_id res chain seq x y z
N MET A 1 -11.04 10.87 -14.01
CA MET A 1 -11.19 9.50 -13.46
C MET A 1 -12.63 8.99 -13.57
N GLN A 2 -13.23 9.08 -14.77
CA GLN A 2 -14.69 8.96 -14.98
C GLN A 2 -15.15 7.64 -15.64
N SER A 3 -14.24 6.67 -15.84
CA SER A 3 -14.58 5.37 -16.43
C SER A 3 -15.62 4.62 -15.60
N ASN A 4 -16.43 3.75 -16.22
CA ASN A 4 -17.33 2.83 -15.50
C ASN A 4 -16.57 1.69 -14.80
N HIS A 5 -15.39 1.33 -15.29
CA HIS A 5 -14.57 0.26 -14.72
C HIS A 5 -13.75 0.74 -13.52
N VAL A 6 -13.91 0.03 -12.40
CA VAL A 6 -13.27 0.38 -11.13
C VAL A 6 -11.75 0.31 -11.23
N MET A 7 -11.23 -0.76 -11.84
CA MET A 7 -9.79 -0.95 -11.99
C MET A 7 -9.16 0.16 -12.82
N MET A 8 -9.82 0.61 -13.89
CA MET A 8 -9.33 1.71 -14.72
C MET A 8 -9.23 3.02 -13.94
N ARG A 9 -10.22 3.31 -13.08
CA ARG A 9 -10.16 4.49 -12.21
C ARG A 9 -9.01 4.40 -11.21
N ILE A 10 -8.84 3.24 -10.58
CA ILE A 10 -7.75 3.00 -9.63
C ILE A 10 -6.39 3.17 -10.31
N THR A 11 -6.17 2.48 -11.43
CA THR A 11 -4.94 2.60 -12.22
C THR A 11 -4.63 4.05 -12.61
N ALA A 12 -5.64 4.80 -13.05
CA ALA A 12 -5.46 6.22 -13.37
C ALA A 12 -5.05 7.04 -12.14
N GLY A 13 -5.69 6.82 -10.99
CA GLY A 13 -5.34 7.49 -9.75
C GLY A 13 -3.95 7.11 -9.19
N GLU A 14 -3.56 5.84 -9.28
CA GLU A 14 -2.20 5.40 -8.91
C GLU A 14 -1.15 6.03 -9.84
N THR A 15 -1.46 6.17 -11.12
CA THR A 15 -0.58 6.85 -12.09
C THR A 15 -0.42 8.33 -11.75
N ILE A 16 -1.50 9.00 -11.32
CA ILE A 16 -1.43 10.37 -10.81
C ILE A 16 -0.54 10.45 -9.57
N ALA A 17 -0.72 9.55 -8.59
CA ALA A 17 0.11 9.51 -7.39
C ALA A 17 1.60 9.29 -7.72
N LEU A 18 1.90 8.42 -8.68
CA LEU A 18 3.24 8.20 -9.22
C LEU A 18 3.83 9.49 -9.82
N PHE A 19 3.08 10.21 -10.66
CA PHE A 19 3.55 11.48 -11.21
C PHE A 19 3.86 12.51 -10.12
N PHE A 20 3.00 12.62 -9.09
CA PHE A 20 3.24 13.48 -7.95
C PHE A 20 4.43 13.04 -7.09
N GLU A 21 4.75 11.75 -7.03
CA GLU A 21 5.97 11.26 -6.40
C GLU A 21 7.21 11.68 -7.19
N ILE A 22 7.22 11.43 -8.51
CA ILE A 22 8.36 11.76 -9.39
C ILE A 22 8.62 13.28 -9.41
N CYS A 23 7.57 14.09 -9.57
CA CYS A 23 7.72 15.55 -9.60
C CYS A 23 8.17 16.15 -8.25
N ARG A 24 8.07 15.41 -7.14
CA ARG A 24 8.63 15.82 -5.85
C ARG A 24 10.08 15.37 -5.67
N SER A 25 10.46 14.24 -6.27
CA SER A 25 11.83 13.74 -6.21
C SER A 25 12.78 14.51 -7.11
N GLU A 26 12.28 15.01 -8.25
CA GLU A 26 13.01 15.98 -9.05
C GLU A 26 12.79 17.36 -8.42
N GLU A 27 13.85 18.09 -8.09
CA GLU A 27 13.85 19.43 -7.44
C GLU A 27 13.05 20.53 -8.16
N SER A 28 12.24 20.18 -9.16
CA SER A 28 11.37 21.06 -9.93
C SER A 28 9.96 21.08 -9.33
N GLU A 29 9.81 21.73 -8.17
CA GLU A 29 8.50 22.05 -7.57
C GLU A 29 7.56 22.80 -8.55
N GLY A 30 8.11 23.37 -9.63
CA GLY A 30 7.37 24.08 -10.67
C GLY A 30 6.54 23.19 -11.62
N LEU A 31 6.93 21.92 -11.85
CA LEU A 31 6.23 21.10 -12.86
C LEU A 31 4.90 20.55 -12.33
N ALA A 32 4.86 20.08 -11.07
CA ALA A 32 3.63 19.60 -10.44
C ALA A 32 2.58 20.70 -10.27
N LEU A 33 3.02 21.96 -10.09
CA LEU A 33 2.14 23.12 -9.88
C LEU A 33 1.40 23.55 -11.16
N HIS A 34 1.97 23.25 -12.34
CA HIS A 34 1.44 23.72 -13.63
C HIS A 34 0.50 22.74 -14.35
N LEU A 35 0.43 21.48 -13.90
CA LEU A 35 -0.27 20.43 -14.65
C LEU A 35 -1.79 20.41 -14.46
N VAL A 36 -2.30 20.77 -13.27
CA VAL A 36 -3.74 20.81 -12.94
C VAL A 36 -3.95 21.75 -11.74
N SER A 37 -5.12 22.39 -11.62
CA SER A 37 -5.56 22.96 -10.35
C SER A 37 -5.57 21.87 -9.28
N LYS A 38 -4.52 21.80 -8.44
CA LYS A 38 -4.36 20.77 -7.39
C LYS A 38 -5.62 20.63 -6.55
N LYS A 39 -6.34 21.73 -6.34
CA LYS A 39 -7.63 21.78 -5.65
C LYS A 39 -8.71 20.94 -6.35
N GLU A 40 -8.94 21.16 -7.64
CA GLU A 40 -9.95 20.41 -8.41
C GLU A 40 -9.65 18.91 -8.44
N LEU A 41 -8.36 18.56 -8.61
CA LEU A 41 -7.92 17.18 -8.58
C LEU A 41 -8.19 16.53 -7.22
N VAL A 42 -7.86 17.23 -6.14
CA VAL A 42 -8.13 16.79 -4.77
C VAL A 42 -9.63 16.59 -4.53
N ASP A 43 -10.48 17.47 -5.04
CA ASP A 43 -11.93 17.35 -4.91
C ASP A 43 -12.45 16.12 -5.67
N GLU A 44 -11.98 15.84 -6.90
CA GLU A 44 -12.34 14.63 -7.65
C GLU A 44 -11.88 13.35 -6.93
N LEU A 45 -10.64 13.34 -6.41
CA LEU A 45 -10.10 12.21 -5.65
C LEU A 45 -10.87 11.96 -4.35
N SER A 46 -11.26 13.03 -3.65
CA SER A 46 -12.06 12.97 -2.42
C SER A 46 -13.42 12.31 -2.67
N GLN A 47 -14.12 12.73 -3.73
CA GLN A 47 -15.40 12.12 -4.13
C GLN A 47 -15.27 10.61 -4.39
N LEU A 48 -14.19 10.18 -5.06
CA LEU A 48 -13.93 8.76 -5.34
C LEU A 48 -13.54 7.97 -4.08
N ALA A 49 -12.88 8.60 -3.12
CA ALA A 49 -12.52 8.03 -1.81
C ALA A 49 -13.73 7.83 -0.90
N THR A 50 -14.79 8.61 -1.07
CA THR A 50 -16.06 8.52 -0.31
C THR A 50 -17.21 7.89 -1.08
N ASP A 51 -17.00 7.47 -2.33
CA ASP A 51 -18.05 6.99 -3.25
C ASP A 51 -18.99 5.96 -2.61
N SER A 52 -20.27 6.30 -2.59
CA SER A 52 -21.37 5.51 -2.03
C SER A 52 -22.30 4.92 -3.11
N ASN A 53 -21.96 5.05 -4.40
CA ASN A 53 -22.82 4.65 -5.50
C ASN A 53 -23.18 3.15 -5.44
N LYS A 54 -24.43 2.84 -5.08
CA LYS A 54 -24.90 1.48 -4.81
C LYS A 54 -25.03 0.60 -6.07
N PHE A 55 -25.00 1.19 -7.27
CA PHE A 55 -25.04 0.44 -8.54
C PHE A 55 -23.77 -0.40 -8.79
N ARG A 56 -22.68 -0.12 -8.08
CA ARG A 56 -21.41 -0.88 -8.17
C ARG A 56 -21.38 -2.04 -7.17
N ALA A 57 -20.67 -3.13 -7.43
CA ALA A 57 -20.56 -4.23 -6.48
C ALA A 57 -19.93 -3.77 -5.14
N LYS A 58 -20.35 -4.36 -4.01
CA LYS A 58 -19.84 -4.00 -2.67
C LYS A 58 -18.31 -4.14 -2.56
N LYS A 59 -17.75 -5.20 -3.15
CA LYS A 59 -16.30 -5.46 -3.20
C LYS A 59 -15.57 -4.31 -3.90
N ASP A 60 -16.08 -3.92 -5.06
CA ASP A 60 -15.47 -2.88 -5.89
C ASP A 60 -15.52 -1.51 -5.23
N ARG A 61 -16.66 -1.14 -4.62
CA ARG A 61 -16.76 0.10 -3.84
C ARG A 61 -15.78 0.12 -2.69
N ARG A 62 -15.61 -1.00 -1.98
CA ARG A 62 -14.64 -1.11 -0.88
C ARG A 62 -13.21 -0.96 -1.40
N HIS A 63 -12.88 -1.59 -2.52
CA HIS A 63 -11.56 -1.53 -3.13
C HIS A 63 -11.25 -0.10 -3.61
N GLN A 64 -12.14 0.50 -4.39
CA GLN A 64 -12.03 1.89 -4.84
C GLN A 64 -11.79 2.83 -3.66
N ARG A 65 -12.68 2.84 -2.66
CA ARG A 65 -12.53 3.76 -1.52
C ARG A 65 -11.24 3.55 -0.76
N SER A 66 -10.73 2.32 -0.68
CA SER A 66 -9.43 2.07 -0.07
C SER A 66 -8.33 2.70 -0.89
N SER A 67 -8.22 2.34 -2.17
CA SER A 67 -7.18 2.85 -3.07
C SER A 67 -7.20 4.37 -3.17
N PHE A 68 -8.39 4.97 -3.33
CA PHE A 68 -8.52 6.42 -3.47
C PHE A 68 -8.23 7.20 -2.19
N ARG A 69 -8.38 6.61 -1.00
CA ARG A 69 -7.89 7.26 0.23
C ARG A 69 -6.37 7.32 0.26
N ASP A 70 -5.70 6.26 -0.18
CA ASP A 70 -4.23 6.21 -0.21
C ASP A 70 -3.70 7.17 -1.29
N ILE A 71 -4.31 7.17 -2.48
CA ILE A 71 -3.99 8.11 -3.57
C ILE A 71 -4.22 9.56 -3.15
N LEU A 72 -5.34 9.86 -2.46
CA LEU A 72 -5.64 11.20 -1.98
C LEU A 72 -4.56 11.71 -1.01
N ARG A 73 -4.11 10.87 -0.07
CA ARG A 73 -3.02 11.19 0.86
C ARG A 73 -1.70 11.43 0.14
N ALA A 74 -1.40 10.64 -0.89
CA ALA A 74 -0.21 10.85 -1.71
C ALA A 74 -0.22 12.21 -2.41
N VAL A 75 -1.34 12.58 -3.03
CA VAL A 75 -1.46 13.85 -3.77
C VAL A 75 -1.54 15.06 -2.83
N GLN A 76 -2.23 14.96 -1.70
CA GLN A 76 -2.38 16.06 -0.75
C GLN A 76 -1.13 16.27 0.09
N ASN A 77 -0.66 15.20 0.74
CA ASN A 77 0.33 15.23 1.81
C ASN A 77 1.70 14.70 1.38
N GLY A 78 1.81 14.13 0.17
CA GLY A 78 3.03 13.49 -0.27
C GLY A 78 3.32 12.13 0.38
N GLU A 79 2.31 11.49 0.96
CA GLU A 79 2.47 10.18 1.61
C GLU A 79 2.76 9.06 0.60
N SER A 80 3.76 8.25 0.92
CA SER A 80 4.04 7.02 0.17
C SER A 80 3.16 5.86 0.64
N PRO A 81 3.02 4.79 -0.15
CA PRO A 81 2.34 3.58 0.30
C PRO A 81 3.13 2.90 1.45
N ASP A 82 2.43 2.09 2.25
CA ASP A 82 3.01 1.29 3.35
C ASP A 82 2.52 -0.16 3.24
N ASP A 83 2.70 -0.74 2.06
CA ASP A 83 2.33 -2.13 1.77
C ASP A 83 3.56 -3.03 1.86
N MET A 84 3.37 -4.27 2.33
CA MET A 84 4.42 -5.29 2.36
C MET A 84 3.95 -6.61 1.76
N ILE A 85 4.79 -7.20 0.92
CA ILE A 85 4.57 -8.50 0.28
C ILE A 85 5.56 -9.50 0.84
N LYS A 86 5.06 -10.46 1.62
CA LYS A 86 5.90 -11.55 2.14
C LYS A 86 6.00 -12.69 1.13
N PHE A 87 7.21 -13.11 0.80
CA PHE A 87 7.47 -14.23 -0.10
C PHE A 87 8.53 -15.18 0.51
N GLY A 88 8.07 -16.28 1.11
CA GLY A 88 8.96 -17.15 1.88
C GLY A 88 9.44 -16.50 3.18
N SER A 89 10.76 -16.40 3.36
CA SER A 89 11.42 -15.74 4.49
C SER A 89 11.63 -14.23 4.27
N GLU A 90 11.54 -13.77 3.02
CA GLU A 90 11.79 -12.38 2.64
C GLU A 90 10.50 -11.56 2.57
N VAL A 91 10.66 -10.24 2.60
CA VAL A 91 9.58 -9.26 2.51
C VAL A 91 10.00 -8.17 1.51
N LEU A 92 9.15 -7.91 0.53
CA LEU A 92 9.25 -6.76 -0.35
C LEU A 92 8.40 -5.63 0.25
N TYR A 93 9.04 -4.51 0.54
CA TYR A 93 8.36 -3.29 0.94
C TYR A 93 7.97 -2.51 -0.31
N LEU A 94 6.71 -2.09 -0.39
CA LEU A 94 6.19 -1.22 -1.43
C LEU A 94 6.03 0.17 -0.80
N ASP A 95 7.17 0.80 -0.53
CA ASP A 95 7.32 2.07 0.19
C ASP A 95 7.35 3.30 -0.74
N THR A 96 7.18 3.09 -2.05
CA THR A 96 7.02 4.13 -3.06
C THR A 96 5.91 3.75 -4.04
N TRP A 97 5.29 4.74 -4.66
CA TRP A 97 4.32 4.55 -5.75
C TRP A 97 4.98 3.93 -6.97
N THR A 98 6.25 4.24 -7.21
CA THR A 98 7.07 3.63 -8.26
C THR A 98 7.16 2.11 -8.08
N THR A 99 7.66 1.65 -6.92
CA THR A 99 7.81 0.23 -6.60
C THR A 99 6.45 -0.47 -6.59
N LYS A 100 5.42 0.16 -6.01
CA LYS A 100 4.05 -0.36 -6.00
C LYS A 100 3.51 -0.57 -7.41
N ARG A 101 3.72 0.38 -8.32
CA ARG A 101 3.23 0.30 -9.70
C ARG A 101 3.96 -0.78 -10.49
N GLN A 102 5.29 -0.86 -10.36
CA GLN A 102 6.09 -1.93 -10.97
C GLN A 102 5.63 -3.31 -10.50
N TYR A 103 5.43 -3.49 -9.20
CA TYR A 103 4.91 -4.73 -8.63
C TYR A 103 3.53 -5.08 -9.19
N SER A 104 2.58 -4.14 -9.21
CA SER A 104 1.23 -4.38 -9.74
C SER A 104 1.23 -4.85 -11.20
N ASN A 105 2.02 -4.18 -12.07
CA ASN A 105 2.13 -4.57 -13.48
C ASN A 105 2.71 -5.99 -13.65
N LEU A 106 3.81 -6.29 -12.94
CA LEU A 106 4.43 -7.60 -12.98
C LEU A 106 3.53 -8.68 -12.38
N LYS A 107 2.79 -8.35 -11.33
CA LYS A 107 1.83 -9.26 -10.69
C LYS A 107 0.67 -9.61 -11.61
N GLU A 108 0.21 -8.69 -12.45
CA GLU A 108 -0.83 -8.96 -13.44
C GLU A 108 -0.38 -9.98 -14.49
N ILE A 109 0.88 -9.88 -14.92
CA ILE A 109 1.49 -10.77 -15.92
C ILE A 109 1.85 -12.14 -15.31
N LEU A 110 2.56 -12.14 -14.18
CA LEU A 110 3.12 -13.34 -13.56
C LEU A 110 2.13 -14.07 -12.65
N ASN A 111 1.09 -13.37 -12.18
CA ASN A 111 0.01 -13.88 -11.35
C ASN A 111 0.51 -14.75 -10.18
N THR A 112 0.20 -16.04 -10.16
CA THR A 112 0.61 -16.98 -9.09
C THR A 112 2.12 -17.21 -9.05
N GLY A 113 2.82 -17.01 -10.17
CA GLY A 113 4.28 -17.13 -10.29
C GLY A 113 5.08 -15.98 -9.68
N MET A 114 4.43 -14.86 -9.31
CA MET A 114 5.14 -13.66 -8.80
C MET A 114 6.07 -13.98 -7.62
N ASN A 115 5.63 -14.79 -6.66
CA ASN A 115 6.45 -15.14 -5.49
C ASN A 115 7.67 -15.98 -5.85
N PHE A 116 7.58 -16.81 -6.89
CA PHE A 116 8.71 -17.58 -7.38
C PHE A 116 9.73 -16.66 -8.07
N HIS A 117 9.25 -15.77 -8.94
CA HIS A 117 10.14 -14.84 -9.62
C HIS A 117 10.80 -13.84 -8.67
N LEU A 118 10.12 -13.36 -7.63
CA LEU A 118 10.77 -12.52 -6.60
C LEU A 118 11.92 -13.24 -5.90
N LYS A 119 11.89 -14.58 -5.81
CA LYS A 119 12.95 -15.37 -5.18
C LYS A 119 14.10 -15.69 -6.12
N GLU A 120 13.80 -16.16 -7.32
CA GLU A 120 14.78 -16.81 -8.19
C GLU A 120 15.22 -15.93 -9.37
N ASN A 121 14.41 -14.96 -9.77
CA ASN A 121 14.69 -14.16 -10.96
C ASN A 121 15.61 -12.98 -10.62
N SER A 122 16.85 -13.00 -11.11
CA SER A 122 17.83 -11.94 -10.89
C SER A 122 17.33 -10.56 -11.34
N LEU A 123 16.69 -10.46 -12.51
CA LEU A 123 16.14 -9.20 -13.01
C LEU A 123 15.09 -8.62 -12.04
N LEU A 124 14.17 -9.44 -11.52
CA LEU A 124 13.20 -8.94 -10.53
C LEU A 124 13.87 -8.56 -9.22
N ARG A 125 14.87 -9.31 -8.78
CA ARG A 125 15.65 -8.96 -7.59
C ARG A 125 16.39 -7.65 -7.75
N ASP A 126 16.92 -7.37 -8.93
CA ASP A 126 17.59 -6.11 -9.25
C ASP A 126 16.59 -4.95 -9.32
N ILE A 127 15.46 -5.13 -10.02
CA ILE A 127 14.38 -4.12 -10.10
C ILE A 127 13.89 -3.73 -8.70
N PHE A 128 13.67 -4.71 -7.83
CA PHE A 128 13.16 -4.49 -6.47
C PHE A 128 14.26 -4.34 -5.41
N GLN A 129 15.53 -4.32 -5.81
CA GLN A 129 16.69 -4.17 -4.92
C GLN A 129 16.68 -5.16 -3.73
N LEU A 130 16.24 -6.40 -3.97
CA LEU A 130 16.12 -7.44 -2.95
C LEU A 130 17.47 -8.07 -2.57
N GLY A 131 18.54 -7.73 -3.29
CA GLY A 131 19.84 -8.37 -3.15
C GLY A 131 19.86 -9.81 -3.67
N PRO A 132 20.97 -10.54 -3.47
CA PRO A 132 21.12 -11.90 -3.97
C PRO A 132 20.08 -12.84 -3.37
N ALA A 133 19.71 -13.87 -4.13
CA ALA A 133 18.79 -14.90 -3.65
C ALA A 133 19.28 -15.49 -2.33
N LEU A 134 18.46 -15.37 -1.29
CA LEU A 134 18.65 -16.17 -0.10
C LEU A 134 18.42 -17.62 -0.52
N LEU A 135 19.50 -18.38 -0.64
CA LEU A 135 19.42 -19.84 -0.72
C LEU A 135 18.50 -20.29 0.42
N ASP A 136 17.73 -21.36 0.21
CA ASP A 136 16.93 -22.03 1.24
C ASP A 136 17.85 -22.67 2.33
N SER A 137 18.78 -21.89 2.87
CA SER A 137 19.63 -22.20 4.00
C SER A 137 18.75 -22.15 5.25
N ASN A 138 18.19 -23.31 5.54
CA ASN A 138 17.50 -23.71 6.76
C ASN A 138 16.04 -23.28 6.91
N ARG A 139 15.17 -24.27 6.70
CA ARG A 139 13.77 -24.36 7.17
C ARG A 139 13.56 -24.16 8.71
N ASN A 140 14.57 -23.76 9.48
CA ASN A 140 14.56 -23.79 10.96
C ASN A 140 15.05 -22.49 11.65
N THR A 141 14.77 -21.31 11.11
CA THR A 141 14.97 -20.03 11.83
C THR A 141 13.72 -19.52 12.54
N LYS A 142 12.62 -20.29 12.56
CA LYS A 142 11.52 -20.01 13.49
C LYS A 142 12.04 -20.38 14.87
N GLY A 143 12.22 -19.38 15.74
CA GLY A 143 12.44 -19.61 17.17
C GLY A 143 11.45 -20.64 17.72
N SER A 144 11.81 -21.29 18.82
CA SER A 144 11.04 -22.38 19.39
C SER A 144 9.55 -22.02 19.47
N HIS A 145 8.65 -23.00 19.28
CA HIS A 145 7.21 -22.77 19.41
C HIS A 145 6.88 -21.97 20.68
N PHE A 146 7.60 -22.26 21.77
CA PHE A 146 7.52 -21.55 23.04
C PHE A 146 7.94 -20.08 22.94
N GLU A 147 9.07 -19.75 22.32
CA GLU A 147 9.54 -18.38 22.12
C GLU A 147 8.55 -17.57 21.27
N ARG A 148 8.04 -18.16 20.19
CA ARG A 148 7.01 -17.52 19.36
C ARG A 148 5.74 -17.25 20.16
N HIS A 149 5.33 -18.20 21.01
CA HIS A 149 4.18 -18.04 21.88
C HIS A 149 4.39 -16.91 22.90
N LEU A 150 5.54 -16.85 23.56
CA LEU A 150 5.90 -15.79 24.50
C LEU A 150 5.96 -14.41 23.83
N TYR A 151 6.61 -14.31 22.66
CA TYR A 151 6.67 -13.08 21.89
C TYR A 151 5.27 -12.60 21.52
N ASN A 152 4.43 -13.50 21.00
CA ASN A 152 3.05 -13.16 20.67
C ASN A 152 2.27 -12.73 21.91
N GLN A 153 2.38 -13.43 23.05
CA GLN A 153 1.75 -13.03 24.31
C GLN A 153 2.18 -11.63 24.75
N ALA A 154 3.48 -11.31 24.69
CA ALA A 154 4.01 -10.00 25.03
C ALA A 154 3.44 -8.91 24.10
N VAL A 155 3.41 -9.16 22.79
CA VAL A 155 2.82 -8.26 21.79
C VAL A 155 1.31 -8.07 22.03
N PHE A 156 0.57 -9.15 22.33
CA PHE A 156 -0.86 -9.07 22.67
C PHE A 156 -1.09 -8.23 23.92
N LYS A 157 -0.31 -8.44 24.99
CA LYS A 157 -0.39 -7.67 26.24
C LYS A 157 -0.10 -6.19 26.00
N ALA A 158 0.95 -5.87 25.23
CA ALA A 158 1.30 -4.50 24.88
C ALA A 158 0.19 -3.81 24.07
N ARG A 159 -0.35 -4.48 23.04
CA ARG A 159 -1.49 -3.98 22.25
C ARG A 159 -2.74 -3.75 23.11
N SER A 160 -3.08 -4.68 24.00
CA SER A 160 -4.23 -4.56 24.90
C SER A 160 -4.08 -3.36 25.84
N LYS A 161 -2.91 -3.17 26.45
CA LYS A 161 -2.61 -2.01 27.32
C LYS A 161 -2.71 -0.68 26.55
N ALA A 162 -2.10 -0.60 25.37
CA ALA A 162 -2.12 0.62 24.55
C ALA A 162 -3.55 0.99 24.10
N ARG A 163 -4.33 0.00 23.67
CA ARG A 163 -5.72 0.20 23.21
C ARG A 163 -6.70 0.44 24.36
N GLY A 164 -6.45 -0.09 25.56
CA GLY A 164 -7.25 0.19 26.76
C GLY A 164 -7.39 1.69 27.01
N LYS A 165 -6.26 2.42 26.98
CA LYS A 165 -6.24 3.89 27.10
C LYS A 165 -7.07 4.64 26.06
N GLN A 166 -7.25 4.06 24.86
CA GLN A 166 -8.06 4.67 23.80
C GLN A 166 -9.55 4.30 23.89
N ARG A 167 -9.90 3.19 24.56
CA ARG A 167 -11.30 2.77 24.74
C ARG A 167 -12.03 3.64 25.75
N ASP A 168 -11.35 4.04 26.83
CA ASP A 168 -11.91 4.89 27.88
C ASP A 168 -12.27 6.32 27.37
N LYS A 169 -11.75 6.73 26.21
CA LYS A 169 -12.12 7.99 25.56
C LYS A 169 -13.58 8.02 25.06
N ARG A 170 -14.23 6.86 24.88
CA ARG A 170 -15.63 6.79 24.42
C ARG A 170 -16.65 6.69 25.56
N THR A 171 -16.20 6.43 26.79
CA THR A 171 -17.09 6.26 27.96
C THR A 171 -17.26 7.53 28.79
N GLY A 172 -16.59 8.63 28.43
CA GLY A 172 -16.59 9.90 29.17
C GLY A 172 -17.61 10.97 28.74
N PHE A 173 -18.61 10.64 27.91
CA PHE A 173 -19.67 11.57 27.48
C PHE A 173 -21.08 11.09 27.85
N GLY A 174 -21.22 10.40 28.99
CA GLY A 174 -22.48 9.87 29.49
C GLY A 174 -22.79 10.33 30.90
N THR A 175 -22.98 11.63 31.10
CA THR A 175 -23.76 12.25 32.19
C THR A 175 -24.33 13.55 31.68
#